data_AF-A0A226BZK4-F1
#
_entry.id   AF-A0A226BZK4-F1
#
_cell.length_a   1.000
_cell.length_b   1.000
_cell.length_c   1.000
_cell.angle_alpha   90.00
_cell.angle_beta   90.00
_cell.angle_gamma   90.00
#
_symmetry.space_group_name_H-M   'P 1'
#
loop_
_entity.id
_entity.type
_entity.pdbx_description
1 polymer ?
#
loop_
_entity_poly.entity_id
_entity_poly.type
_entity_poly.pdbx_seq_one_letter_code
_entity_poly.pdbx_strand_id
1 'polypeptide(L)' 'MKEFLSRNGLDYKEVDINKNPEAINELVSLTGEMRIPVVRKDDNYVIGYDEHKLKKLINM' A
#
# COMPACT_ATOMS: atom_id res chain seq x y z
N MET A 1 4.66 8.95 -1.04
CA MET A 1 3.64 8.19 -0.26
C MET A 1 3.59 8.65 1.19
N LYS A 2 4.59 8.38 2.05
CA LYS A 2 4.55 8.80 3.47
C LYS A 2 4.11 10.25 3.70
N GLU A 3 4.72 11.18 2.97
CA GLU A 3 4.40 12.59 3.12
C GLU A 3 2.96 12.93 2.68
N PHE A 4 2.44 12.22 1.67
CA PHE A 4 1.05 12.34 1.24
C PHE A 4 0.10 11.79 2.31
N LEU A 5 0.40 10.63 2.90
CA LEU A 5 -0.46 10.07 3.94
C LEU A 5 -0.41 10.89 5.25
N SER A 6 0.79 11.33 5.67
CA SER A 6 0.96 12.19 6.85
C SER A 6 0.31 13.56 6.68
N ARG A 7 0.39 14.20 5.50
CA ARG A 7 -0.30 15.48 5.25
C ARG A 7 -1.82 15.35 5.26
N ASN A 8 -2.35 14.19 4.88
CA ASN A 8 -3.77 13.91 4.89
C ASN A 8 -4.29 13.39 6.24
N GLY A 9 -3.44 13.29 7.26
CA GLY A 9 -3.82 12.79 8.58
C GLY A 9 -4.29 11.34 8.57
N LEU A 10 -3.84 10.57 7.58
CA LEU A 10 -4.25 9.18 7.43
C LEU A 10 -3.36 8.30 8.28
N ASP A 11 -3.96 7.43 9.06
CA ASP A 11 -3.23 6.40 9.77
C ASP A 11 -2.73 5.37 8.75
N TYR A 12 -1.42 5.16 8.71
CA TYR A 12 -0.82 4.17 7.82
C TYR A 12 0.21 3.34 8.56
N LYS A 13 0.19 2.05 8.27
CA LYS A 13 1.18 1.12 8.78
C LYS A 13 2.21 0.85 7.69
N GLU A 14 3.44 1.22 7.97
CA GLU A 14 4.56 0.82 7.13
C GLU A 14 4.93 -0.63 7.41
N VAL A 15 4.94 -1.44 6.36
CA VAL A 15 5.33 -2.84 6.45
C VAL A 15 6.58 -3.02 5.61
N ASP A 16 7.71 -3.25 6.28
CA ASP A 16 9.00 -3.46 5.63
C ASP A 16 9.16 -4.95 5.31
N ILE A 17 9.06 -5.29 4.02
CA ILE A 17 9.16 -6.68 3.54
C ILE A 17 10.53 -7.31 3.80
N ASN A 18 11.59 -6.50 3.95
CA ASN A 18 12.92 -7.02 4.29
C ASN A 18 12.98 -7.52 5.72
N LYS A 19 12.16 -6.94 6.62
CA LYS A 19 12.09 -7.33 8.02
C LYS A 19 10.97 -8.34 8.28
N ASN A 20 9.91 -8.34 7.47
CA ASN A 20 8.76 -9.23 7.58
C ASN A 20 8.60 -10.10 6.33
N PRO A 21 9.18 -11.31 6.28
CA PRO A 21 8.98 -12.23 5.16
C PRO A 21 7.52 -12.69 5.01
N GLU A 22 6.72 -12.65 6.08
CA GLU A 22 5.28 -12.92 6.03
C GLU A 22 4.52 -11.87 5.20
N ALA A 23 4.97 -10.61 5.23
CA ALA A 23 4.36 -9.54 4.46
C ALA A 23 4.52 -9.76 2.95
N ILE A 24 5.59 -10.45 2.52
CA ILE A 24 5.80 -10.85 1.12
C ILE A 24 4.76 -11.90 0.71
N ASN A 25 4.50 -12.89 1.57
CA ASN A 25 3.50 -13.92 1.29
C ASN A 25 2.08 -13.34 1.23
N GLU A 26 1.74 -12.43 2.15
CA GLU A 26 0.49 -11.66 2.10
C GLU A 26 0.42 -10.83 0.82
N LEU A 27 1.49 -10.11 0.47
CA LEU A 27 1.57 -9.32 -0.76
C LEU A 27 1.28 -10.17 -1.98
N VAL A 28 2.00 -11.28 -2.16
CA VAL A 28 1.83 -12.17 -3.32
C VAL A 28 0.45 -12.80 -3.34
N SER A 29 -0.10 -13.17 -2.18
CA SER A 29 -1.47 -13.71 -2.10
C SER A 29 -2.53 -12.68 -2.47
N LEU A 30 -2.32 -11.41 -2.10
CA LEU A 30 -3.27 -10.31 -2.33
C LEU A 30 -3.17 -9.75 -3.76
N THR A 31 -1.96 -9.54 -4.27
CA THR A 31 -1.71 -8.87 -5.55
C THR A 31 -1.48 -9.85 -6.70
N GLY A 32 -1.15 -11.11 -6.39
CA GLY A 32 -0.68 -12.10 -7.37
C GLY A 32 0.76 -11.87 -7.85
N GLU A 33 1.42 -10.79 -7.43
CA GLU A 33 2.73 -10.38 -7.95
C GLU A 33 3.63 -9.77 -6.87
N MET A 34 4.92 -10.11 -6.88
CA MET A 34 5.96 -9.45 -6.07
C MET A 34 6.33 -8.05 -6.61
N ARG A 35 5.35 -7.23 -6.98
CA ARG A 35 5.59 -5.83 -7.38
C ARG A 35 5.43 -4.92 -6.19
N ILE A 36 6.41 -4.06 -5.97
CA ILE A 36 6.40 -2.97 -4.99
C ILE A 36 6.56 -1.63 -5.70
N PRO A 37 6.08 -0.51 -5.13
CA PRO A 37 5.32 -0.38 -3.87
C PRO A 37 3.86 -0.83 -4.02
N VAL A 38 3.20 -1.25 -2.94
CA VAL A 38 1.77 -1.57 -2.90
C VAL A 38 1.12 -0.84 -1.74
N VAL A 39 -0.05 -0.28 -1.97
CA VAL A 39 -0.85 0.36 -0.92
C VAL A 39 -2.19 -0.35 -0.82
N ARG A 40 -2.49 -0.83 0.38
CA ARG A 40 -3.75 -1.47 0.74
C ARG A 40 -4.51 -0.58 1.72
N LYS A 41 -5.81 -0.42 1.49
CA LYS A 41 -6.76 0.25 2.38
C LYS A 41 -8.03 -0.57 2.42
N ASP A 42 -8.33 -1.13 3.58
CA ASP A 42 -9.40 -2.13 3.78
C ASP A 42 -9.29 -3.26 2.75
N ASP A 43 -10.33 -3.40 1.92
CA ASP A 43 -10.52 -4.42 0.88
C ASP A 43 -9.90 -4.01 -0.46
N ASN A 44 -9.50 -2.74 -0.59
CA ASN A 44 -8.95 -2.21 -1.83
C ASN A 44 -7.42 -2.17 -1.76
N TYR A 45 -6.77 -2.55 -2.85
CA TYR A 45 -5.34 -2.47 -2.99
C TYR A 45 -4.95 -1.85 -4.33
N VAL A 46 -3.85 -1.11 -4.33
CA VAL A 46 -3.24 -0.50 -5.52
C VAL A 46 -1.81 -0.99 -5.58
N ILE A 47 -1.51 -1.66 -6.70
CA ILE A 47 -0.17 -2.12 -7.03
C ILE A 47 0.53 -0.98 -7.78
N GLY A 48 1.73 -0.62 -7.33
CA GLY A 48 2.55 0.45 -7.88
C GLY A 48 2.35 1.82 -7.20
N TYR A 49 3.02 2.83 -7.76
CA TYR A 49 2.87 4.22 -7.36
C TYR A 49 1.98 4.95 -8.38
N ASP A 50 0.69 5.04 -8.09
CA ASP A 50 -0.29 5.73 -8.93
C ASP A 50 -0.99 6.82 -8.09
N GLU A 51 -0.61 8.08 -8.25
CA GLU A 51 -1.19 9.19 -7.46
C GLU A 51 -2.71 9.28 -7.62
N HIS A 52 -3.21 9.06 -8.84
CA HIS A 52 -4.64 9.09 -9.14
C HIS A 52 -5.40 7.95 -8.45
N LYS A 53 -4.84 6.74 -8.45
CA LYS A 53 -5.45 5.60 -7.76
C LYS A 53 -5.36 5.73 -6.26
N LEU A 54 -4.24 6.25 -5.75
CA LEU A 54 -4.06 6.59 -4.34
C LEU A 54 -5.17 7.54 -3.89
N LYS A 55 -5.31 8.70 -4.54
CA LYS A 55 -6.38 9.67 -4.24
C LYS A 55 -7.76 9.01 -4.22
N LYS A 56 -8.07 8.19 -5.24
CA LYS A 56 -9.31 7.38 -5.28
C LYS A 56 -9.45 6.42 -4.10
N LEU A 57 -8.39 5.70 -3.74
CA LEU A 57 -8.37 4.73 -2.65
C LEU A 57 -8.66 5.40 -1.30
N ILE A 58 -8.15 6.63 -1.14
CA ILE A 58 -8.40 7.45 0.04
C ILE A 58 -9.66 8.32 -0.06
N ASN A 59 -10.42 8.17 -1.15
CA ASN A 59 -11.64 8.92 -1.43
C ASN A 59 -11.44 10.45 -1.32
N MET A 60 -10.33 10.95 -1.88
CA MET A 60 -10.09 12.37 -2.13
C MET A 60 -10.40 12.75 -3.57
#